data_AF-A0A645D1K1-F1
#
_entry.id   AF-A0A645D1K1-F1
#
_cell.length_a   1.000
_cell.length_b   1.000
_cell.length_c   1.000
_cell.angle_alpha   90.00
_cell.angle_beta   90.00
_cell.angle_gamma   90.00
#
_symmetry.space_group_name_H-M   'P 1'
#
loop_
_entity.id
_entity.type
_entity.pdbx_description
1 polymer ?
#
loop_
_entity_poly.entity_id
_entity_poly.type
_entity_poly.pdbx_seq_one_letter_code
_entity_poly.pdbx_strand_id
1 'polypeptide(L)' 'MVVLRWGAARENNILGTGEGQVQPDYAVLSHLIELRHKPYPHGQASITKTLEHLPNVKCDNTIIPFWGEKMTWKNGQMS' A
#
# COMPACT_ATOMS: atom_id res chain seq x y z
N MET A 1 8.08 -2.50 -8.46
CA MET A 1 6.83 -2.52 -7.66
C MET A 1 7.13 -3.01 -6.25
N VAL A 2 6.50 -2.42 -5.24
CA VAL A 2 6.47 -2.92 -3.86
C VAL A 2 5.04 -3.23 -3.45
N VAL A 3 4.85 -4.23 -2.59
CA VAL A 3 3.54 -4.55 -2.00
C VAL A 3 3.62 -4.27 -0.50
N LEU A 4 2.79 -3.35 -0.03
CA LEU A 4 2.67 -2.94 1.38
C LEU A 4 1.29 -3.33 1.89
N ARG A 5 1.10 -3.32 3.22
CA ARG A 5 -0.20 -3.71 3.77
C ARG A 5 -1.22 -2.60 3.64
N TRP A 6 -0.91 -1.42 4.18
CA TRP A 6 -1.86 -0.32 4.26
C TRP A 6 -1.21 1.08 4.29
N GLY A 7 0.11 1.16 4.05
CA GLY A 7 0.83 2.43 3.88
C GLY A 7 1.29 3.06 5.20
N ALA A 8 1.35 2.28 6.28
CA ALA A 8 1.72 2.78 7.59
C ALA A 8 3.14 3.39 7.60
N ALA A 9 3.41 4.32 8.51
CA ALA A 9 4.70 5.01 8.58
C ALA A 9 5.92 4.07 8.62
N ARG A 10 5.80 2.94 9.33
CA ARG A 10 6.87 1.93 9.40
C ARG A 10 7.12 1.23 8.06
N GLU A 11 6.08 1.04 7.24
CA GLU A 11 6.21 0.43 5.91
C GLU A 11 6.94 1.37 4.95
N ASN A 12 6.71 2.68 5.07
CA ASN A 12 7.38 3.69 4.24
C ASN A 12 8.89 3.82 4.49
N ASN A 13 9.42 3.25 5.58
CA ASN A 13 10.86 3.26 5.86
C ASN A 13 11.67 2.46 4.84
N ILE A 14 11.04 1.53 4.11
CA ILE A 14 11.70 0.79 3.03
C ILE A 14 11.81 1.61 1.74
N LEU A 15 11.15 2.77 1.65
CA LEU A 15 11.12 3.62 0.45
C LEU A 15 12.18 4.71 0.53
N GLY A 16 13.05 4.77 -0.47
CA GLY A 16 14.12 5.77 -0.58
C GLY A 16 15.39 5.23 -1.24
N THR A 17 16.48 5.95 -1.05
CA THR A 17 17.79 5.69 -1.66
C THR A 17 18.86 5.25 -0.65
N GLY A 18 18.51 5.10 0.62
CA GLY A 18 19.41 4.65 1.68
C GLY A 18 19.71 3.15 1.63
N GLU A 19 20.60 2.69 2.50
CA GLU A 19 20.96 1.28 2.60
C GLU A 19 19.73 0.42 2.97
N GLY A 20 19.47 -0.61 2.16
CA GLY A 20 18.32 -1.51 2.32
C GLY A 20 16.97 -0.91 1.89
N GLN A 21 16.95 0.32 1.36
CA GLN A 21 15.75 0.93 0.79
C GLN A 21 15.61 0.62 -0.70
N VAL A 22 14.39 0.73 -1.21
CA VAL A 22 14.04 0.55 -2.61
C VAL A 22 13.27 1.76 -3.13
N GLN A 23 13.39 2.03 -4.43
CA GLN A 23 12.69 3.12 -5.10
C GLN A 23 11.80 2.56 -6.22
N PRO A 24 10.62 2.00 -5.88
CA PRO A 24 9.73 1.40 -6.86
C PRO A 24 8.87 2.47 -7.56
N ASP A 25 8.55 2.24 -8.83
CA ASP A 25 7.60 3.10 -9.57
C ASP A 25 6.14 2.92 -9.10
N TYR A 26 5.83 1.79 -8.45
CA TYR A 26 4.48 1.45 -7.97
C TYR A 26 4.51 0.85 -6.56
N ALA A 27 3.57 1.29 -5.72
CA ALA A 27 3.25 0.72 -4.42
C ALA A 27 1.80 0.20 -4.40
N VAL A 28 1.62 -1.08 -4.08
CA VAL A 28 0.30 -1.72 -3.99
C VAL A 28 -0.05 -1.96 -2.53
N LEU A 29 -1.16 -1.40 -2.05
CA LEU A 29 -1.64 -1.54 -0.66
C LEU A 29 -2.64 -2.70 -0.57
N SER A 30 -2.14 -3.93 -0.39
CA SER A 30 -2.93 -5.15 -0.64
C SER A 30 -3.68 -5.73 0.55
N HIS A 31 -3.39 -5.31 1.78
CA HIS A 31 -3.96 -5.92 3.00
C HIS A 31 -5.00 -5.02 3.67
N LEU A 32 -5.82 -4.36 2.88
CA LEU A 32 -7.07 -3.77 3.33
C LEU A 32 -8.11 -4.88 3.52
N ILE A 33 -8.08 -5.52 4.70
CA ILE A 33 -9.11 -6.50 5.07
C ILE A 33 -10.20 -5.76 5.86
N GLU A 34 -11.21 -5.27 5.15
CA GLU A 34 -12.44 -4.70 5.75
C GLU A 34 -13.33 -5.76 6.45
N LEU A 35 -12.98 -7.04 6.35
CA LEU A 35 -13.84 -8.16 6.75
C LEU A 35 -13.64 -8.67 8.19
N ARG A 36 -13.21 -7.84 9.16
CA ARG A 36 -13.19 -8.27 10.57
C ARG A 36 -14.13 -7.46 11.44
N HIS A 37 -14.85 -8.17 12.32
CA HIS A 37 -15.84 -7.67 13.28
C HIS A 37 -15.33 -6.61 14.29
N LYS A 38 -14.04 -6.22 14.26
CA LYS A 38 -13.47 -5.18 15.11
C LYS A 38 -12.51 -4.29 14.31
N PRO A 39 -12.86 -3.02 14.02
CA PRO A 39 -11.94 -2.10 13.38
C PRO A 39 -10.81 -1.65 14.33
N TYR A 40 -9.76 -1.03 13.77
CA TYR A 40 -8.75 -0.28 14.52
C TYR A 40 -9.39 0.62 15.61
N PRO A 41 -8.82 0.73 16.82
CA PRO A 41 -7.51 0.21 17.26
C PRO A 41 -7.51 -1.24 17.75
N HIS A 42 -8.66 -1.91 17.76
CA HIS A 42 -8.81 -3.26 18.32
C HIS A 42 -8.79 -4.37 17.26
N GLY A 43 -8.37 -4.06 16.02
CA GLY A 43 -8.28 -5.01 14.90
C GLY A 43 -7.49 -4.50 13.70
N GLN A 44 -7.82 -4.99 12.49
CA GLN A 44 -7.08 -4.64 11.26
C GLN A 44 -7.38 -3.22 10.78
N ALA A 45 -6.49 -2.67 9.95
CA ALA A 45 -6.64 -1.34 9.38
C ALA A 45 -7.88 -1.26 8.48
N SER A 46 -8.69 -0.22 8.66
CA SER A 46 -9.84 0.08 7.79
C SER A 46 -9.42 0.92 6.58
N ILE A 47 -10.29 1.00 5.58
CA ILE A 47 -10.13 1.92 4.44
C ILE A 47 -9.85 3.35 4.90
N THR A 48 -10.54 3.82 5.95
CA THR A 48 -10.35 5.17 6.52
C THR A 48 -8.91 5.37 6.99
N LYS A 49 -8.33 4.39 7.68
CA LYS A 49 -6.94 4.48 8.14
C LYS A 49 -5.94 4.44 6.99
N THR A 50 -6.19 3.64 5.95
CA THR A 50 -5.35 3.69 4.76
C THR A 50 -5.42 5.04 4.06
N LEU A 51 -6.60 5.65 3.95
CA LEU A 51 -6.76 6.97 3.36
C LEU A 51 -6.01 8.06 4.16
N GLU A 52 -5.94 7.97 5.49
CA GLU A 52 -5.13 8.86 6.32
C GLU A 52 -3.62 8.74 6.02
N HIS A 53 -3.15 7.53 5.67
CA HIS A 53 -1.73 7.29 5.40
C HIS A 53 -1.33 7.47 3.94
N LEU A 54 -2.28 7.40 3.01
CA LEU A 54 -2.05 7.47 1.58
C LEU A 54 -1.16 8.66 1.16
N PRO A 55 -1.35 9.89 1.68
CA PRO A 55 -0.50 11.03 1.33
C PRO A 55 0.98 10.88 1.74
N ASN A 56 1.28 9.95 2.66
CA ASN A 56 2.62 9.75 3.21
C ASN A 56 3.38 8.60 2.54
N VAL A 57 2.74 7.84 1.64
CA VAL A 57 3.39 6.77 0.90
C VAL A 57 4.33 7.41 -0.13
N LYS A 58 5.64 7.20 0.04
CA LYS A 58 6.68 7.83 -0.79
C LYS A 58 6.87 7.09 -2.12
N CYS A 59 5.81 7.02 -2.92
CA CYS A 59 5.80 6.37 -4.23
C CYS A 59 4.82 7.09 -5.17
N ASP A 60 5.28 7.37 -6.40
CA ASP A 60 4.53 8.16 -7.39
C ASP A 60 3.19 7.52 -7.76
N ASN A 61 3.17 6.19 -7.89
CA ASN A 61 1.94 5.44 -8.19
C ASN A 61 1.57 4.55 -7.00
N THR A 62 0.67 5.02 -6.16
CA THR A 62 0.11 4.22 -5.06
C THR A 62 -1.28 3.70 -5.43
N ILE A 63 -1.44 2.38 -5.42
CA ILE A 63 -2.65 1.68 -5.85
C ILE A 63 -3.27 0.95 -4.66
N ILE A 64 -4.58 1.12 -4.49
CA ILE A 64 -5.40 0.37 -3.54
C ILE A 64 -6.28 -0.57 -4.36
N PRO A 65 -5.89 -1.84 -4.55
CA PRO A 65 -6.70 -2.77 -5.32
C PRO A 65 -7.92 -3.25 -4.51
N PHE A 66 -9.04 -3.47 -5.20
CA PHE A 66 -10.18 -4.16 -4.64
C PHE A 66 -9.94 -5.67 -4.57
N TRP A 67 -10.67 -6.35 -3.67
CA TRP A 67 -10.61 -7.80 -3.57
C TRP A 67 -11.02 -8.45 -4.89
N GLY A 68 -10.13 -9.27 -5.46
CA GLY A 68 -10.35 -9.93 -6.75
C GLY A 68 -10.09 -9.06 -7.97
N GLU A 69 -9.63 -7.82 -7.79
CA GLU A 69 -9.18 -6.98 -8.89
C GLU A 69 -7.93 -7.56 -9.55
N LYS A 70 -7.95 -7.61 -10.88
CA LYS A 70 -6.82 -8.09 -11.68
C LYS A 70 -6.00 -6.90 -12.15
N MET A 71 -4.78 -6.80 -11.62
CA MET A 71 -3.77 -5.87 -12.13
C MET A 71 -2.93 -6.53 -13.21
N THR A 72 -2.68 -5.84 -14.32
CA THR A 72 -1.82 -6.30 -15.41
C THR A 72 -0.58 -5.41 -15.52
N TRP A 73 0.60 -6.01 -15.50
CA TRP A 73 1.85 -5.31 -15.81
C TRP A 73 2.19 -5.48 -17.28
N LYS A 74 2.23 -4.37 -18.02
CA LYS A 74 2.57 -4.38 -19.45
C LYS A 74 3.31 -3.11 -19.84
N ASN A 75 4.38 -3.25 -20.63
CA ASN A 75 5.17 -2.12 -21.14
C ASN A 75 5.67 -1.16 -20.03
N GLY A 76 6.04 -1.68 -18.86
CA GLY A 76 6.51 -0.87 -17.73
C GLY A 76 5.42 -0.12 -16.96
N GLN A 77 4.15 -0.35 -17.28
CA GLN A 77 3.01 0.27 -16.62
C GLN A 77 2.10 -0.79 -16.00
N MET A 78 1.48 -0.41 -14.88
CA MET A 78 0.46 -1.22 -14.22
C MET A 78 -0.92 -0.66 -14.53
N SER A 79 -1.82 -1.51 -15.03
CA SER A 79 -3.21 -1.20 -15.38
C SER A 79 -4.19 -2.16 -14.75
#